data_AF-A0A7L1NBW4-F1
#
_entry.id   AF-A0A7L1NBW4-F1
#
_cell.length_a   1.000
_cell.length_b   1.000
_cell.length_c   1.000
_cell.angle_alpha   90.00
_cell.angle_beta   90.00
_cell.angle_gamma   90.00
#
_symmetry.space_group_name_H-M   'P 1'
#
loop_
_entity.id
_entity.type
_entity.pdbx_description
1 polymer ?
#
loop_
_entity_poly.entity_id
_entity_poly.type
_entity_poly.pdbx_seq_one_letter_code
_entity_poly.pdbx_strand_id
1 'polypeptide(L)'
;LEDLQDTFDFCYKLYNQPGQDRTSDPQKNQQLQALQAKLQILDRQRREVLAQLQQLLGRSETLRDFLQQELGAWRQRQQRSCLGAPNDTDLRPLETWFTELGQGLFQLLQLLRALDELRQKVTYEQDPLKAGTPLLEQRLRELLTFLLKSAFVVEQQPCMPNSARRPLVLRTGTKFSARARLLVRLHQRRHHMQASIHIDRDPPNIKGFRRFNILTSSSKTLLTGDSPQEGLICDFQYL
;
A
#
# COMPACT_ATOMS: atom_id res chain seq x y z
N LEU A 1 16.70 -9.49 -15.70
CA LEU A 1 16.72 -8.23 -16.47
C LEU A 1 18.00 -7.44 -16.19
N GLU A 2 18.33 -7.21 -14.92
CA GLU A 2 19.57 -6.52 -14.52
C GLU A 2 20.83 -7.16 -15.11
N ASP A 3 21.04 -8.48 -14.96
CA ASP A 3 22.21 -9.17 -15.52
C ASP A 3 22.36 -9.02 -17.05
N LEU A 4 21.23 -9.02 -17.78
CA LEU A 4 21.22 -8.81 -19.23
C LEU A 4 21.67 -7.40 -19.58
N GLN A 5 21.26 -6.43 -18.77
CA GLN A 5 21.63 -5.04 -18.94
C GLN A 5 23.09 -4.80 -18.58
N ASP A 6 23.59 -5.39 -17.50
CA ASP A 6 25.00 -5.28 -17.10
C ASP A 6 25.92 -5.93 -18.15
N THR A 7 25.50 -7.07 -18.71
CA THR A 7 26.19 -7.71 -19.84
C THR A 7 26.21 -6.80 -21.07
N PHE A 8 25.09 -6.16 -21.40
CA PHE A 8 25.02 -5.21 -22.51
C PHE A 8 25.93 -4.00 -22.28
N ASP A 9 25.85 -3.38 -21.09
CA ASP A 9 26.63 -2.21 -20.72
C ASP A 9 28.14 -2.50 -20.75
N PHE A 10 28.57 -3.66 -20.25
CA PHE A 10 29.95 -4.13 -20.37
C PHE A 10 30.40 -4.24 -21.84
N CYS A 11 29.62 -4.93 -22.68
CA CYS A 11 29.94 -5.06 -24.10
C CYS A 11 29.97 -3.71 -24.83
N TYR A 12 29.06 -2.79 -24.49
CA TYR A 12 28.97 -1.47 -25.09
C TYR A 12 30.17 -0.60 -24.70
N LYS A 13 30.56 -0.61 -23.42
CA LYS A 13 31.77 0.06 -22.94
C LYS A 13 33.03 -0.49 -23.61
N LEU A 14 33.17 -1.80 -23.73
CA LEU A 14 34.30 -2.43 -24.43
C LEU A 14 34.33 -2.01 -25.91
N TYR A 15 33.18 -1.91 -26.57
CA TYR A 15 33.10 -1.43 -27.95
C TYR A 15 33.55 0.04 -28.09
N ASN A 16 33.31 0.89 -27.10
CA ASN A 16 33.65 2.32 -27.16
C ASN A 16 35.02 2.70 -26.55
N GLN A 17 35.86 1.74 -26.14
CA GLN A 17 37.18 2.05 -25.56
C GLN A 17 38.12 2.72 -26.57
N PRO A 18 38.69 3.90 -26.26
CA PRO A 18 39.67 4.57 -27.11
C PRO A 18 41.03 3.84 -27.05
N GLY A 19 41.66 3.62 -28.21
CA GLY A 19 43.04 3.13 -28.29
C GLY A 19 43.23 1.68 -28.76
N GLN A 20 42.19 0.95 -29.13
CA GLN A 20 42.37 -0.27 -29.94
C GLN A 20 42.48 0.13 -31.42
N ASP A 21 43.66 -0.05 -32.02
CA ASP A 21 43.81 -0.08 -33.48
C ASP A 21 42.99 -1.26 -34.02
N ARG A 22 41.73 -0.97 -34.38
CA ARG A 22 40.77 -1.98 -34.83
C ARG A 22 40.91 -2.20 -36.32
N THR A 23 41.63 -3.25 -36.65
CA THR A 23 41.81 -3.80 -37.99
C THR A 23 40.46 -4.27 -38.60
N SER A 24 40.21 -3.86 -39.85
CA SER A 24 39.19 -4.36 -40.81
C SER A 24 37.69 -4.15 -40.47
N ASP A 25 37.00 -3.36 -41.31
CA ASP A 25 35.54 -3.09 -41.30
C ASP A 25 34.61 -4.30 -41.02
N PRO A 26 34.84 -5.53 -41.52
CA PRO A 26 33.96 -6.67 -41.25
C PRO A 26 33.87 -7.08 -39.76
N GLN A 27 34.95 -7.00 -38.98
CA GLN A 27 34.90 -7.32 -37.54
C GLN A 27 34.09 -6.29 -36.75
N LYS A 28 34.17 -5.01 -37.15
CA LYS A 28 33.39 -3.93 -36.53
C LYS A 28 31.89 -4.11 -36.75
N ASN A 29 31.49 -4.49 -37.97
CA ASN A 29 30.09 -4.77 -38.29
C ASN A 29 29.54 -5.97 -37.52
N GLN A 30 30.33 -7.04 -37.34
CA GLN A 30 29.92 -8.19 -36.54
C GLN A 30 29.73 -7.84 -35.05
N GLN A 31 30.63 -7.05 -34.46
CA GLN A 31 30.49 -6.59 -33.08
C GLN A 31 29.26 -5.69 -32.88
N LEU A 32 28.99 -4.80 -33.84
CA LEU A 32 27.82 -3.92 -33.80
C LEU A 32 26.51 -4.71 -33.92
N GLN A 33 26.45 -5.71 -34.81
CA GLN A 33 25.32 -6.63 -34.90
C GLN A 33 25.10 -7.41 -33.58
N ALA A 34 26.17 -7.87 -32.93
CA ALA A 34 26.07 -8.56 -31.64
C ALA A 34 25.52 -7.64 -30.53
N LEU A 35 25.94 -6.37 -30.50
CA LEU A 35 25.40 -5.36 -29.57
C LEU A 35 23.92 -5.08 -29.85
N GLN A 36 23.54 -4.94 -31.11
CA GLN A 36 22.15 -4.72 -31.50
C GLN A 36 21.26 -5.91 -31.10
N ALA A 37 21.72 -7.15 -31.30
CA ALA A 37 21.00 -8.33 -30.85
C ALA A 37 20.81 -8.36 -29.33
N LYS A 38 21.85 -8.01 -28.55
CA LYS A 38 21.74 -7.88 -27.08
C LYS A 38 20.74 -6.80 -26.67
N LEU A 39 20.74 -5.65 -27.36
CA LEU A 39 19.78 -4.57 -27.09
C LEU A 39 18.34 -4.98 -27.41
N GLN A 40 18.10 -5.70 -28.51
CA GLN A 40 16.78 -6.23 -28.85
C GLN A 40 16.27 -7.24 -27.81
N ILE A 41 17.16 -8.11 -27.31
CA ILE A 41 16.82 -9.03 -26.20
C ILE A 41 16.44 -8.22 -24.95
N LEU A 42 17.20 -7.17 -24.62
CA LEU A 42 16.93 -6.30 -23.48
C LEU A 42 15.58 -5.58 -23.62
N ASP A 43 15.27 -5.02 -24.79
CA ASP A 43 13.98 -4.38 -25.08
C ASP A 43 12.81 -5.36 -24.94
N ARG A 44 12.92 -6.55 -25.54
CA ARG A 44 11.91 -7.61 -25.40
C ARG A 44 11.65 -7.95 -23.93
N GLN A 45 12.70 -8.10 -23.14
CA GLN A 45 12.59 -8.39 -21.71
C GLN A 45 11.98 -7.24 -20.90
N ARG A 46 12.30 -5.98 -21.23
CA ARG A 46 11.66 -4.81 -20.59
C ARG A 46 10.16 -4.75 -20.87
N ARG A 47 9.74 -5.01 -22.13
CA ARG A 47 8.32 -5.07 -22.51
C ARG A 47 7.59 -6.19 -21.77
N GLU A 48 8.21 -7.36 -21.69
CA GLU A 48 7.64 -8.52 -20.99
C GLU A 48 7.43 -8.24 -19.51
N VAL A 49 8.45 -7.68 -18.83
CA VAL A 49 8.34 -7.32 -17.41
C VAL A 49 7.25 -6.27 -17.20
N LEU A 50 7.17 -5.23 -18.03
CA LEU A 50 6.12 -4.22 -17.92
C LEU A 50 4.72 -4.82 -18.12
N ALA A 51 4.55 -5.73 -19.09
CA ALA A 51 3.27 -6.39 -19.31
C ALA A 51 2.86 -7.26 -18.10
N GLN A 52 3.80 -7.99 -17.51
CA GLN A 52 3.56 -8.77 -16.30
C GLN A 52 3.20 -7.87 -15.10
N LEU A 53 3.89 -6.74 -14.93
CA LEU A 53 3.56 -5.77 -13.88
C LEU A 53 2.17 -5.18 -14.05
N GLN A 54 1.80 -4.83 -15.29
CA GLN A 54 0.46 -4.34 -15.60
C GLN A 54 -0.62 -5.38 -15.29
N GLN A 55 -0.39 -6.64 -15.66
CA GLN A 55 -1.31 -7.74 -15.35
C GLN A 55 -1.45 -7.97 -13.85
N LEU A 56 -0.33 -7.97 -13.11
CA LEU A 56 -0.33 -8.16 -11.67
C LEU A 56 -1.08 -7.01 -10.97
N LEU A 57 -0.83 -5.77 -11.38
CA LEU A 57 -1.56 -4.61 -10.88
C LEU A 57 -3.07 -4.71 -11.16
N GLY A 58 -3.46 -5.16 -12.36
CA GLY A 58 -4.87 -5.39 -12.69
C GLY A 58 -5.52 -6.45 -11.79
N ARG A 59 -4.82 -7.53 -11.46
CA ARG A 59 -5.30 -8.55 -10.49
C ARG A 59 -5.42 -7.98 -9.08
N SER A 60 -4.48 -7.12 -8.68
CA SER A 60 -4.55 -6.42 -7.39
C SER A 60 -5.74 -5.46 -7.30
N GLU A 61 -6.14 -4.82 -8.40
CA GLU A 61 -7.36 -4.00 -8.47
C GLU A 61 -8.62 -4.85 -8.28
N THR A 62 -8.71 -6.03 -8.89
CA THR A 62 -9.81 -6.98 -8.63
C THR A 62 -9.86 -7.41 -7.17
N LEU A 63 -8.72 -7.72 -6.56
CA LEU A 63 -8.64 -8.08 -5.14
C LEU A 63 -9.05 -6.93 -4.23
N ARG A 64 -8.69 -5.69 -4.58
CA ARG A 64 -9.17 -4.50 -3.86
C ARG A 64 -10.69 -4.43 -3.84
N ASP A 65 -11.34 -4.64 -4.98
CA ASP A 65 -12.81 -4.56 -5.06
C ASP A 65 -13.48 -5.64 -4.19
N PHE A 66 -12.92 -6.85 -4.19
CA PHE A 66 -13.33 -7.91 -3.28
C PHE A 66 -13.17 -7.50 -1.80
N LEU A 67 -12.01 -6.97 -1.40
CA LEU A 67 -11.78 -6.52 -0.03
C LEU A 67 -12.71 -5.39 0.40
N GLN A 68 -13.07 -4.49 -0.52
CA GLN A 68 -14.04 -3.44 -0.25
C GLN A 68 -15.43 -4.01 0.05
N GLN A 69 -15.86 -5.05 -0.69
CA GLN A 69 -17.11 -5.74 -0.44
C GLN A 69 -17.09 -6.46 0.91
N GLU A 70 -16.04 -7.21 1.21
CA GLU A 70 -15.88 -7.93 2.47
C GLU A 70 -15.83 -6.99 3.68
N LEU A 71 -15.12 -5.86 3.54
CA LEU A 71 -15.09 -4.81 4.56
C LEU A 71 -16.48 -4.19 4.76
N GLY A 72 -17.23 -3.94 3.69
CA GLY A 72 -18.62 -3.47 3.76
C GLY A 72 -19.53 -4.46 4.49
N ALA A 73 -19.42 -5.75 4.16
CA ALA A 73 -20.16 -6.81 4.83
C ALA A 73 -19.80 -6.92 6.32
N TRP A 74 -18.51 -6.79 6.67
CA TRP A 74 -18.07 -6.74 8.06
C TRP A 74 -18.66 -5.53 8.81
N ARG A 75 -18.67 -4.33 8.20
CA ARG A 75 -19.30 -3.14 8.82
C ARG A 75 -20.78 -3.35 9.11
N GLN A 76 -21.51 -3.98 8.19
CA GLN A 76 -22.92 -4.34 8.41
C GLN A 76 -23.10 -5.35 9.55
N ARG A 77 -22.23 -6.37 9.63
CA ARG A 77 -22.24 -7.34 10.74
C ARG A 77 -21.96 -6.63 12.08
N GLN A 78 -20.98 -5.73 12.12
CA GLN A 78 -20.65 -4.94 13.30
C GLN A 78 -21.81 -4.04 13.74
N GLN A 79 -22.47 -3.36 12.80
CA GLN A 79 -23.65 -2.53 13.10
C GLN A 79 -24.77 -3.35 13.74
N ARG A 80 -25.09 -4.51 13.15
CA ARG A 80 -26.09 -5.43 13.70
C ARG A 80 -25.68 -6.00 15.06
N SER A 81 -24.39 -6.27 15.26
CA SER A 81 -23.85 -6.70 16.56
C SER A 81 -24.02 -5.62 17.63
N CYS A 82 -23.80 -4.34 17.29
CA CYS A 82 -24.06 -3.21 18.18
C CYS A 82 -25.54 -3.09 18.60
N LEU A 83 -26.47 -3.61 17.79
CA LEU A 83 -27.90 -3.68 18.09
C LEU A 83 -28.30 -4.95 18.88
N GLY A 84 -27.33 -5.80 19.22
CA GLY A 84 -27.54 -7.02 20.01
C GLY A 84 -27.66 -8.33 19.20
N ALA A 85 -27.43 -8.30 17.88
CA ALA A 85 -27.41 -9.53 17.09
C ALA A 85 -26.13 -10.35 17.40
N PRO A 86 -26.21 -11.69 17.50
CA PRO A 86 -25.05 -12.55 17.73
C PRO A 86 -24.26 -12.76 16.44
N ASN A 87 -23.64 -11.69 15.91
CA ASN A 87 -22.83 -11.74 14.71
C ASN A 87 -21.34 -11.82 15.05
N ASP A 88 -20.60 -12.60 14.25
CA ASP A 88 -19.14 -12.55 14.27
C ASP A 88 -18.63 -11.25 13.65
N THR A 89 -17.76 -10.57 14.40
CA THR A 89 -17.10 -9.32 14.03
C THR A 89 -15.59 -9.45 14.02
N ASP A 90 -15.05 -10.67 13.96
CA ASP A 90 -13.62 -10.92 13.87
C ASP A 90 -13.01 -10.25 12.63
N LEU A 91 -11.93 -9.52 12.87
CA LEU A 91 -11.19 -8.78 11.84
C LEU A 91 -9.96 -9.54 11.32
N ARG A 92 -9.58 -10.67 11.94
CA ARG A 92 -8.36 -11.42 11.57
C ARG A 92 -8.29 -11.81 10.08
N PRO A 93 -9.37 -12.30 9.43
CA PRO A 93 -9.33 -12.61 8.00
C PRO A 93 -9.07 -11.36 7.15
N LEU A 94 -9.78 -10.26 7.44
CA LEU A 94 -9.60 -8.99 6.75
C LEU A 94 -8.19 -8.44 6.97
N GLU A 95 -7.66 -8.46 8.19
CA GLU A 95 -6.31 -8.00 8.49
C GLU A 95 -5.25 -8.80 7.70
N THR A 96 -5.44 -10.12 7.59
CA THR A 96 -4.58 -10.97 6.77
C THR A 96 -4.61 -10.53 5.31
N TRP A 97 -5.80 -10.44 4.72
CA TRP A 97 -5.91 -10.13 3.29
C TRP A 97 -5.46 -8.69 2.95
N PHE A 98 -5.77 -7.71 3.80
CA PHE A 98 -5.28 -6.34 3.65
C PHE A 98 -3.75 -6.28 3.76
N THR A 99 -3.16 -7.04 4.68
CA THR A 99 -1.71 -7.11 4.85
C THR A 99 -1.03 -7.75 3.64
N GLU A 100 -1.51 -8.90 3.16
CA GLU A 100 -0.93 -9.60 2.00
C GLU A 100 -1.02 -8.73 0.73
N LEU A 101 -2.19 -8.13 0.47
CA LEU A 101 -2.33 -7.20 -0.66
C LEU A 101 -1.39 -6.00 -0.50
N GLY A 102 -1.33 -5.40 0.69
CA GLY A 102 -0.44 -4.27 0.97
C GLY A 102 1.02 -4.62 0.72
N GLN A 103 1.50 -5.76 1.20
CA GLN A 103 2.87 -6.25 0.97
C GLN A 103 3.16 -6.42 -0.52
N GLY A 104 2.27 -7.07 -1.27
CA GLY A 104 2.41 -7.24 -2.71
C GLY A 104 2.50 -5.90 -3.45
N LEU A 105 1.67 -4.93 -3.08
CA LEU A 105 1.70 -3.58 -3.66
C LEU A 105 2.99 -2.82 -3.32
N PHE A 106 3.51 -2.95 -2.09
CA PHE A 106 4.80 -2.34 -1.74
C PHE A 106 5.98 -3.00 -2.47
N GLN A 107 5.95 -4.32 -2.67
CA GLN A 107 6.94 -5.03 -3.48
C GLN A 107 6.91 -4.56 -4.94
N LEU A 108 5.72 -4.42 -5.53
CA LEU A 108 5.54 -3.82 -6.85
C LEU A 108 6.13 -2.42 -6.94
N LEU A 109 5.97 -1.60 -5.90
CA LEU A 109 6.51 -0.24 -5.86
C LEU A 109 8.05 -0.26 -5.86
N GLN A 110 8.67 -1.17 -5.10
CA GLN A 110 10.13 -1.34 -5.13
C GLN A 110 10.62 -1.83 -6.50
N LEU A 111 9.89 -2.75 -7.13
CA LEU A 111 10.25 -3.25 -8.46
C LEU A 111 10.16 -2.15 -9.53
N LEU A 112 9.15 -1.29 -9.48
CA LEU A 112 9.05 -0.12 -10.38
C LEU A 112 10.21 0.86 -10.17
N ARG A 113 10.65 1.09 -8.93
CA ARG A 113 11.84 1.91 -8.63
C ARG A 113 13.11 1.29 -9.19
N ALA A 114 13.31 -0.02 -9.02
CA ALA A 114 14.45 -0.73 -9.60
C ALA A 114 14.45 -0.67 -11.13
N LEU A 115 13.27 -0.75 -11.78
CA LEU A 115 13.15 -0.54 -13.22
C LEU A 115 13.52 0.89 -13.65
N ASP A 116 13.17 1.89 -12.85
CA ASP A 116 13.57 3.28 -13.12
C ASP A 116 15.09 3.45 -13.02
N GLU A 117 15.75 2.83 -12.02
CA GLU A 117 17.21 2.79 -11.90
C GLU A 117 17.87 2.10 -13.10
N LEU A 118 17.33 0.97 -13.55
CA LEU A 118 17.80 0.30 -14.77
C LEU A 118 17.62 1.19 -16.00
N ARG A 119 16.51 1.91 -16.11
CA ARG A 119 16.28 2.88 -17.20
C ARG A 119 17.32 4.00 -17.16
N GLN A 120 17.67 4.52 -15.98
CA GLN A 120 18.67 5.58 -15.83
C GLN A 120 20.07 5.12 -16.27
N LYS A 121 20.41 3.84 -16.03
CA LYS A 121 21.69 3.25 -16.49
C LYS A 121 21.75 3.07 -18.01
N VAL A 122 20.69 2.54 -18.62
CA VAL A 122 20.63 2.28 -20.08
C VAL A 122 19.27 2.68 -20.62
N THR A 123 19.24 3.56 -21.62
CA THR A 123 18.01 3.96 -22.30
C THR A 123 18.26 4.19 -23.79
N TYR A 124 17.17 4.21 -24.57
CA TYR A 124 17.23 4.31 -26.03
C TYR A 124 15.93 4.92 -26.59
N GLU A 125 15.87 5.09 -27.91
CA GLU A 125 14.66 5.55 -28.59
C GLU A 125 13.53 4.52 -28.43
N GLN A 126 12.33 4.99 -28.06
CA GLN A 126 11.17 4.13 -27.79
C GLN A 126 11.34 3.10 -26.66
N ASP A 127 12.27 3.36 -25.72
CA ASP A 127 12.41 2.56 -24.49
C ASP A 127 11.08 2.50 -23.73
N PRO A 128 10.49 1.30 -23.55
CA PRO A 128 9.15 1.16 -22.98
C PRO A 128 9.10 1.60 -21.51
N LEU A 129 10.23 1.60 -20.80
CA LEU A 129 10.32 2.05 -19.40
C LEU A 129 10.15 3.58 -19.25
N LYS A 130 10.33 4.37 -20.32
CA LYS A 130 10.15 5.85 -20.26
C LYS A 130 8.70 6.23 -19.97
N ALA A 131 7.76 5.61 -20.68
CA ALA A 131 6.34 5.91 -20.56
C ALA A 131 5.59 4.92 -19.64
N GLY A 132 6.00 3.64 -19.64
CA GLY A 132 5.29 2.59 -18.89
C GLY A 132 5.43 2.71 -17.37
N THR A 133 6.64 2.93 -16.87
CA THR A 133 6.92 2.94 -15.43
C THR A 133 6.16 4.04 -14.68
N PRO A 134 6.15 5.32 -15.14
CA PRO A 134 5.43 6.38 -14.44
C PRO A 134 3.91 6.14 -14.34
N LEU A 135 3.30 5.62 -15.42
CA LEU A 135 1.87 5.36 -15.46
C LEU A 135 1.47 4.21 -14.51
N LEU A 136 2.27 3.14 -14.48
CA LEU A 136 2.07 2.04 -13.54
C LEU A 136 2.27 2.49 -12.09
N GLU A 137 3.28 3.33 -11.83
CA GLU A 137 3.55 3.84 -10.50
C GLU A 137 2.41 4.72 -9.98
N GLN A 138 1.86 5.61 -10.83
CA GLN A 138 0.71 6.43 -10.46
C GLN A 138 -0.48 5.56 -10.03
N ARG A 139 -0.88 4.60 -10.89
CA ARG A 139 -1.99 3.67 -10.60
C ARG A 139 -1.74 2.86 -9.33
N LEU A 140 -0.50 2.40 -9.14
CA LEU A 140 -0.11 1.67 -7.93
C LEU A 140 -0.23 2.52 -6.66
N ARG A 141 0.19 3.79 -6.71
CA ARG A 141 0.08 4.74 -5.59
C ARG A 141 -1.37 5.06 -5.25
N GLU A 142 -2.23 5.19 -6.25
CA GLU A 142 -3.69 5.36 -6.05
C GLU A 142 -4.27 4.14 -5.33
N LEU A 143 -3.89 2.93 -5.75
CA LEU A 143 -4.32 1.68 -5.13
C LEU A 143 -3.83 1.54 -3.68
N LEU A 144 -2.55 1.83 -3.42
CA LEU A 144 -1.98 1.87 -2.06
C LEU A 144 -2.70 2.89 -1.17
N THR A 145 -2.96 4.09 -1.70
CA THR A 145 -3.66 5.16 -0.97
C THR A 145 -5.06 4.71 -0.59
N PHE A 146 -5.79 4.09 -1.52
CA PHE A 146 -7.11 3.53 -1.27
C PHE A 146 -7.06 2.45 -0.18
N LEU A 147 -6.14 1.49 -0.32
CA LEU A 147 -6.00 0.38 0.63
C LEU A 147 -5.73 0.88 2.05
N LEU A 148 -4.77 1.80 2.21
CA LEU A 148 -4.40 2.35 3.52
C LEU A 148 -5.53 3.17 4.15
N LYS A 149 -6.26 3.96 3.35
CA LYS A 149 -7.41 4.74 3.83
C LYS A 149 -8.57 3.84 4.27
N SER A 150 -8.81 2.75 3.56
CA SER A 150 -9.89 1.81 3.88
C SER A 150 -9.55 0.86 5.03
N ALA A 151 -8.27 0.61 5.26
CA ALA A 151 -7.76 -0.28 6.31
C ALA A 151 -7.91 0.26 7.74
N PHE A 152 -8.08 1.57 7.93
CA PHE A 152 -8.25 2.14 9.26
C PHE A 152 -9.74 2.09 9.67
N VAL A 153 -10.05 1.24 10.64
CA VAL A 153 -11.43 0.91 11.05
C VAL A 153 -11.62 1.10 12.55
N VAL A 154 -12.86 1.36 12.96
CA VAL A 154 -13.26 1.32 14.37
C VAL A 154 -13.65 -0.12 14.69
N GLU A 155 -12.79 -0.85 15.40
CA GLU A 155 -13.02 -2.25 15.80
C GLU A 155 -14.04 -2.34 16.94
N GLN A 156 -13.95 -1.47 17.95
CA GLN A 156 -14.92 -1.35 19.02
C GLN A 156 -15.54 0.04 19.02
N GLN A 157 -16.85 0.10 18.77
CA GLN A 157 -17.62 1.33 18.79
C GLN A 157 -17.65 1.94 20.19
N PRO A 158 -17.81 3.28 20.32
CA PRO A 158 -17.87 3.96 21.60
C PRO A 158 -18.88 3.32 22.57
N CYS A 159 -18.42 2.90 23.74
CA CYS A 159 -19.26 2.28 24.76
C CYS A 159 -18.83 2.67 26.18
N MET A 160 -19.79 2.82 27.10
CA MET A 160 -19.49 3.03 28.52
C MET A 160 -19.36 1.68 29.24
N PRO A 161 -18.47 1.55 30.25
CA PRO A 161 -18.23 0.27 30.95
C PRO A 161 -19.50 -0.38 31.52
N ASN A 162 -20.37 0.42 32.14
CA ASN A 162 -21.58 -0.07 32.79
C ASN A 162 -22.77 -0.24 31.82
N SER A 163 -22.61 0.12 30.54
CA SER A 163 -23.65 0.03 29.52
C SER A 163 -23.18 -0.75 28.29
N ALA A 164 -22.36 -1.79 28.47
CA ALA A 164 -21.87 -2.64 27.38
C ALA A 164 -22.98 -3.21 26.48
N ARG A 165 -24.23 -3.31 26.98
CA ARG A 165 -25.43 -3.71 26.21
C ARG A 165 -26.02 -2.61 25.31
N ARG A 166 -25.52 -1.38 25.38
CA ARG A 166 -25.97 -0.21 24.58
C ARG A 166 -24.75 0.59 24.08
N PRO A 167 -23.98 0.05 23.12
CA PRO A 167 -22.94 0.82 22.45
C PRO A 167 -23.57 2.02 21.71
N LEU A 168 -22.76 3.03 21.38
CA LEU A 168 -23.15 4.27 20.69
C LEU A 168 -24.03 5.24 21.49
N VAL A 169 -24.42 4.91 22.72
CA VAL A 169 -25.12 5.82 23.63
C VAL A 169 -24.15 6.28 24.72
N LEU A 170 -23.80 7.55 24.72
CA LEU A 170 -22.85 8.14 25.68
C LEU A 170 -23.56 9.13 26.60
N ARG A 171 -23.20 9.12 27.89
CA ARG A 171 -23.67 10.08 28.89
C ARG A 171 -22.56 11.08 29.19
N THR A 172 -22.86 12.37 29.11
CA THR A 172 -21.93 13.45 29.48
C THR A 172 -21.41 13.26 30.91
N GLY A 173 -20.11 13.47 31.12
CA GLY A 173 -19.45 13.28 32.40
C GLY A 173 -19.21 11.81 32.79
N THR A 174 -19.61 10.86 31.94
CA THR A 174 -19.31 9.43 32.13
C THR A 174 -18.22 9.00 31.17
N LYS A 175 -17.26 8.23 31.67
CA LYS A 175 -16.15 7.69 30.88
C LYS A 175 -16.64 6.67 29.85
N PHE A 176 -16.02 6.68 28.67
CA PHE A 176 -16.27 5.67 27.63
C PHE A 176 -14.97 5.18 27.01
N SER A 177 -15.06 4.12 26.22
CA SER A 177 -13.91 3.58 25.47
C SER A 177 -14.28 3.36 24.01
N ALA A 178 -13.28 3.41 23.14
CA ALA A 178 -13.40 3.09 21.72
C ALA A 178 -12.07 2.52 21.22
N ARG A 179 -12.11 1.57 20.28
CA ARG A 179 -10.90 0.94 19.73
C ARG A 179 -10.87 1.08 18.22
N ALA A 180 -9.78 1.61 17.69
CA ALA A 180 -9.49 1.62 16.27
C ALA A 180 -8.37 0.62 15.94
N ARG A 181 -8.39 0.09 14.72
CA ARG A 181 -7.40 -0.86 14.19
C ARG A 181 -7.01 -0.46 12.79
N LEU A 182 -5.73 -0.61 12.47
CA LEU A 182 -5.23 -0.58 11.09
C LEU A 182 -5.07 -2.02 10.60
N LEU A 183 -5.84 -2.40 9.58
CA LEU A 183 -5.87 -3.76 9.01
C LEU A 183 -4.63 -4.13 8.19
N VAL A 184 -3.73 -3.18 7.94
CA VAL A 184 -2.47 -3.41 7.23
C VAL A 184 -1.34 -3.43 8.25
N ARG A 185 -0.65 -4.57 8.37
CA ARG A 185 0.56 -4.67 9.19
C ARG A 185 1.75 -4.09 8.44
N LEU A 186 2.17 -2.88 8.82
CA LEU A 186 3.37 -2.25 8.28
C LEU A 186 4.60 -2.76 9.01
N HIS A 187 5.45 -3.54 8.35
CA HIS A 187 6.71 -4.04 8.93
C HIS A 187 7.78 -2.96 9.13
N GLN A 188 7.56 -1.73 8.63
CA GLN A 188 8.50 -0.62 8.79
C GLN A 188 8.37 0.05 10.16
N ARG A 189 9.17 -0.43 11.11
CA ARG A 189 9.27 0.02 12.52
C ARG A 189 9.75 1.48 12.73
N ARG A 190 9.88 2.31 11.69
CA ARG A 190 10.57 3.61 11.77
C ARG A 190 9.67 4.85 11.82
N HIS A 191 8.35 4.68 11.69
CA HIS A 191 7.41 5.80 11.80
C HIS A 191 6.40 5.54 12.91
N HIS A 192 6.45 6.37 13.96
CA HIS A 192 5.43 6.39 15.00
C HIS A 192 4.16 6.98 14.40
N MET A 193 3.16 6.14 14.15
CA MET A 193 1.84 6.62 13.76
C MET A 193 1.05 6.98 15.01
N GLN A 194 0.39 8.14 15.00
CA GLN A 194 -0.46 8.61 16.08
C GLN A 194 -1.88 8.78 15.56
N ALA A 195 -2.84 8.17 16.24
CA ALA A 195 -4.26 8.40 16.02
C ALA A 195 -4.78 9.42 17.02
N SER A 196 -5.71 10.28 16.58
CA SER A 196 -6.40 11.23 17.44
C SER A 196 -7.90 11.10 17.28
N ILE A 197 -8.62 11.07 18.40
CA ILE A 197 -10.08 10.99 18.46
C ILE A 197 -10.65 12.38 18.71
N HIS A 198 -11.68 12.73 17.94
CA HIS A 198 -12.38 13.99 18.05
C HIS A 198 -13.88 13.73 17.98
N ILE A 199 -14.67 14.55 18.66
CA ILE A 199 -16.12 14.60 18.54
C ILE A 199 -16.50 15.92 17.86
N ASP A 200 -17.53 15.90 17.00
CA ASP A 200 -18.06 17.09 16.32
C ASP A 200 -17.04 17.93 15.52
N ARG A 201 -16.00 17.29 14.94
CA ARG A 201 -14.97 17.98 14.14
C ARG A 201 -15.56 18.71 12.91
N ASP A 202 -16.47 18.04 12.22
CA ASP A 202 -17.18 18.55 11.03
C ASP A 202 -18.70 18.55 11.29
N PRO A 203 -19.21 19.50 12.10
CA PRO A 203 -20.59 19.48 12.56
C PRO A 203 -21.57 19.88 11.45
N PRO A 204 -22.80 19.32 11.43
CA PRO A 204 -23.79 19.68 10.44
C PRO A 204 -24.25 21.14 10.61
N ASN A 205 -24.59 21.79 9.50
CA ASN A 205 -25.08 23.18 9.50
C ASN A 205 -26.58 23.25 9.88
N ILE A 206 -26.88 22.93 11.14
CA ILE A 206 -28.25 22.90 11.68
C ILE A 206 -28.33 23.83 12.90
N LYS A 207 -29.33 24.71 12.91
CA LYS A 207 -29.56 25.64 14.03
C LYS A 207 -29.81 24.85 15.31
N GLY A 208 -29.07 25.19 16.38
CA GLY A 208 -29.19 24.53 17.68
C GLY A 208 -28.44 23.20 17.82
N PHE A 209 -27.57 22.83 16.87
CA PHE A 209 -26.70 21.67 17.02
C PHE A 209 -25.77 21.84 18.23
N ARG A 210 -25.89 20.93 19.20
CA ARG A 210 -25.06 20.91 20.41
C ARG A 210 -23.70 20.32 20.08
N ARG A 211 -22.63 20.94 20.57
CA ARG A 211 -21.26 20.44 20.42
C ARG A 211 -20.73 19.94 21.76
N PHE A 212 -19.93 18.90 21.70
CA PHE A 212 -19.29 18.29 22.84
C PHE A 212 -17.76 18.32 22.69
N ASN A 213 -17.06 18.10 23.80
CA ASN A 213 -15.61 17.99 23.82
C ASN A 213 -15.20 16.70 24.54
N ILE A 214 -14.12 16.08 24.08
CA ILE A 214 -13.43 15.01 24.82
C ILE A 214 -12.43 15.70 25.75
N LEU A 215 -12.56 15.47 27.06
CA LEU A 215 -11.80 16.20 28.08
C LEU A 215 -10.48 15.52 28.48
N THR A 216 -10.27 14.30 28.01
CA THR A 216 -9.15 13.42 28.35
C THR A 216 -8.12 13.38 27.21
N SER A 217 -7.07 12.57 27.34
CA SER A 217 -6.07 12.44 26.26
C SER A 217 -6.72 11.91 24.98
N SER A 218 -6.79 12.78 23.98
CA SER A 218 -7.43 12.51 22.68
C SER A 218 -6.47 11.90 21.66
N SER A 219 -5.18 11.77 21.97
CA SER A 219 -4.17 11.20 21.06
C SER A 219 -3.56 9.92 21.63
N LYS A 220 -3.44 8.88 20.80
CA LYS A 220 -2.74 7.64 21.12
C LYS A 220 -1.85 7.19 19.98
N THR A 221 -0.65 6.72 20.32
CA THR A 221 0.25 6.07 19.36
C THR A 221 -0.35 4.71 18.97
N LEU A 222 -0.28 4.36 17.68
CA LEU A 222 -0.55 3.01 17.21
C LEU A 222 0.54 2.10 17.75
N LEU A 223 0.17 1.24 18.69
CA LEU A 223 1.07 0.24 19.24
C LEU A 223 0.79 -1.08 18.55
N THR A 224 1.85 -1.83 18.24
CA THR A 224 1.73 -3.28 18.10
C THR A 224 1.28 -3.77 19.47
N GLY A 225 0.18 -4.51 19.54
CA GLY A 225 -0.26 -4.98 20.85
C GLY A 225 0.75 -5.95 21.49
N ASP A 226 0.49 -6.31 22.74
CA ASP A 226 1.40 -7.05 23.62
C ASP A 226 1.72 -8.46 23.11
N SER A 227 0.98 -8.95 22.11
CA SER A 227 1.26 -10.20 21.40
C SER A 227 1.53 -9.97 19.91
N PRO A 228 2.34 -10.80 19.24
CA PRO A 228 2.52 -10.75 17.77
C PRO A 228 1.23 -11.03 16.98
N GLN A 229 0.15 -11.42 17.67
CA GLN A 229 -1.19 -11.59 17.12
C GLN A 229 -2.02 -10.31 17.20
N GLU A 230 -1.67 -9.36 18.06
CA GLU A 230 -2.31 -8.06 18.14
C GLU A 230 -1.75 -7.16 17.04
N GLY A 231 -2.59 -6.86 16.05
CA GLY A 231 -2.28 -5.94 14.97
C GLY A 231 -2.00 -4.51 15.46
N LEU A 232 -2.02 -3.56 14.54
CA LEU A 232 -1.79 -2.16 14.87
C LEU A 232 -3.09 -1.54 15.42
N ILE A 233 -3.14 -1.34 16.74
CA ILE A 233 -4.35 -0.97 17.47
C ILE A 233 -4.16 0.38 18.18
N CYS A 234 -5.22 1.17 18.23
CA CYS A 234 -5.38 2.31 19.12
C CYS A 234 -6.58 2.09 20.03
N ASP A 235 -6.30 1.72 21.28
CA ASP A 235 -7.34 1.53 22.28
C ASP A 235 -7.51 2.80 23.12
N PHE A 236 -8.54 3.60 22.85
CA PHE A 236 -8.88 4.78 23.63
C PHE A 236 -9.75 4.38 24.82
N GLN A 237 -9.14 4.32 25.99
CA GLN A 237 -9.83 3.96 27.23
C GLN A 237 -10.05 5.20 28.10
N TYR A 238 -11.17 5.22 28.81
CA TYR A 238 -11.50 6.25 29.80
C TYR A 238 -11.58 7.67 29.21
N LEU A 239 -12.13 7.79 28.00
CA LEU A 239 -12.40 9.05 27.33
C LEU A 239 -13.40 9.92 28.08
#